data_AF-A0A9X6Z623-F1
#
_entry.id   AF-A0A9X6Z623-F1
#
_cell.length_a   1.000
_cell.length_b   1.000
_cell.length_c   1.000
_cell.angle_alpha   90.00
_cell.angle_beta   90.00
_cell.angle_gamma   90.00
#
_symmetry.space_group_name_H-M   'P 1'
#
loop_
_entity.id
_entity.type
_entity.pdbx_description
1 polymer ?
#
loop_
_entity_poly.entity_id
_entity_poly.type
_entity_poly.pdbx_seq_one_letter_code
_entity_poly.pdbx_strand_id
1 'polypeptide(L)'
;MGTKKPVQSLRKSKKYAIGAEHETGGGRIRILDRFLEDGEIMLRYMNLNTRKDIINKEKNVNRLVYDYQQKKKAEAYEEIVVNHKPEVLLEGPSPVKDPKALVEQVQPKEEEISVLKDEINSLTEIISSLKDEITSLRGEVASISENSGELIKKQFALIEKLVGK
;
A
#
# COMPACT_ATOMS: atom_id res chain seq x y z
N MET A 1 32.84 -8.35 56.82
CA MET A 1 32.89 -9.49 55.88
C MET A 1 31.78 -9.33 54.85
N GLY A 2 32.09 -8.78 53.67
CA GLY A 2 31.12 -8.67 52.58
C GLY A 2 31.21 -9.90 51.68
N THR A 3 30.21 -10.78 51.74
CA THR A 3 30.10 -11.93 50.85
C THR A 3 29.96 -11.46 49.41
N LYS A 4 31.01 -11.61 48.60
CA LYS A 4 30.95 -11.36 47.14
C LYS A 4 29.88 -12.28 46.56
N LYS A 5 28.88 -11.68 45.90
CA LYS A 5 27.77 -12.39 45.25
C LYS A 5 28.32 -13.46 44.29
N PRO A 6 27.71 -14.67 44.23
CA PRO A 6 28.16 -15.74 43.35
C PRO A 6 27.99 -15.34 41.88
N VAL A 7 28.90 -15.87 41.05
CA VAL A 7 29.07 -15.60 39.61
C VAL A 7 27.73 -15.54 38.89
N GLN A 8 27.44 -14.39 38.29
CA GLN A 8 26.28 -14.18 37.42
C GLN A 8 26.36 -15.16 36.24
N SER A 9 25.45 -16.12 36.18
CA SER A 9 25.32 -17.03 35.04
C SER A 9 25.19 -16.25 33.73
N LEU A 10 25.91 -16.66 32.69
CA LEU A 10 25.89 -16.01 31.40
C LEU A 10 24.47 -15.98 30.80
N ARG A 11 23.95 -14.80 30.46
CA ARG A 11 22.63 -14.65 29.82
C ARG A 11 22.63 -15.34 28.45
N LYS A 12 21.53 -16.03 28.12
CA LYS A 12 21.31 -16.62 26.79
C LYS A 12 21.46 -15.56 25.68
N SER A 13 22.20 -15.88 24.62
CA SER A 13 22.32 -15.05 23.43
C SER A 13 21.30 -15.46 22.38
N LYS A 14 20.54 -14.49 21.85
CA LYS A 14 19.66 -14.73 20.70
C LYS A 14 20.46 -14.86 19.40
N LYS A 15 21.54 -14.07 19.25
CA LYS A 15 22.41 -14.05 18.07
C LYS A 15 23.27 -15.32 17.97
N TYR A 16 23.79 -15.77 19.11
CA TYR A 16 24.67 -16.93 19.21
C TYR A 16 24.03 -18.03 20.05
N ALA A 17 22.77 -18.35 19.74
CA ALA A 17 22.14 -19.55 20.28
C ALA A 17 22.87 -20.79 19.76
N ILE A 18 22.89 -21.87 20.55
CA ILE A 18 23.44 -23.16 20.11
C ILE A 18 22.69 -23.61 18.85
N GLY A 19 23.45 -24.02 17.82
CA GLY A 19 22.94 -24.36 16.49
C GLY A 19 22.80 -23.19 15.53
N ALA A 20 22.92 -21.94 15.98
CA ALA A 20 22.86 -20.78 15.08
C ALA A 20 24.02 -20.81 14.07
N GLU A 21 23.71 -20.47 12.81
CA GLU A 21 24.70 -20.39 11.74
C GLU A 21 24.97 -18.94 11.31
N HIS A 22 26.23 -18.64 11.02
CA HIS A 22 26.66 -17.32 10.57
C HIS A 22 27.66 -17.46 9.42
N GLU A 23 27.64 -16.50 8.51
CA GLU A 23 28.68 -16.37 7.49
C GLU A 23 29.77 -15.41 7.96
N THR A 24 31.02 -15.77 7.69
CA THR A 24 32.19 -14.97 8.02
C THR A 24 33.17 -14.96 6.86
N GLY A 25 34.17 -14.09 6.90
CA GLY A 25 35.27 -14.12 5.92
C GLY A 25 36.03 -15.46 5.87
N GLY A 26 35.95 -16.28 6.91
CA GLY A 26 36.55 -17.63 6.98
C GLY A 26 35.60 -18.77 6.63
N GLY A 27 34.38 -18.50 6.18
CA GLY A 27 33.35 -19.49 5.85
C GLY A 27 32.17 -19.50 6.82
N ARG A 28 31.26 -20.45 6.60
CA ARG A 28 30.05 -20.64 7.41
C ARG A 28 30.39 -21.32 8.72
N ILE A 29 29.91 -20.77 9.82
CA ILE A 29 30.14 -21.30 11.16
C ILE A 29 28.82 -21.70 11.82
N ARG A 30 28.83 -22.78 12.60
CA ARG A 30 27.69 -23.20 13.45
C ARG A 30 28.10 -23.14 14.92
N ILE A 31 27.35 -22.40 15.73
CA ILE A 31 27.60 -22.26 17.16
C ILE A 31 27.34 -23.60 17.87
N LEU A 32 28.33 -24.09 18.60
CA LEU A 32 28.24 -25.31 19.40
C LEU A 32 28.06 -24.98 20.89
N ASP A 33 28.75 -23.95 21.37
CA ASP A 33 28.69 -23.55 22.77
C ASP A 33 29.03 -22.06 22.98
N ARG A 34 28.58 -21.52 24.10
CA ARG A 34 28.85 -20.14 24.54
C ARG A 34 29.05 -20.11 26.06
N PHE A 35 30.26 -19.81 26.48
CA PHE A 35 30.67 -19.92 27.88
C PHE A 35 31.52 -18.73 28.33
N LEU A 36 31.70 -18.60 29.65
CA LEU A 36 32.58 -17.60 30.25
C LEU A 36 33.93 -18.27 30.57
N GLU A 37 35.02 -17.67 30.12
CA GLU A 37 36.39 -18.09 30.41
C GLU A 37 37.21 -16.85 30.72
N ASP A 38 37.88 -16.82 31.88
CA ASP A 38 38.68 -15.68 32.34
C ASP A 38 37.98 -14.31 32.27
N GLY A 39 36.66 -14.29 32.51
CA GLY A 39 35.84 -13.08 32.46
C GLY A 39 35.48 -12.61 31.05
N GLU A 40 35.90 -13.32 30.01
CA GLU A 40 35.53 -13.06 28.62
C GLU A 40 34.49 -14.08 28.14
N ILE A 41 33.65 -13.65 27.21
CA ILE A 41 32.64 -14.51 26.60
C ILE A 41 33.26 -15.18 25.38
N MET A 42 33.30 -16.50 25.42
CA MET A 42 33.84 -17.36 24.37
C MET A 42 32.72 -18.04 23.58
N LEU A 43 32.98 -18.29 22.31
CA LEU A 43 32.17 -19.11 21.44
C LEU A 43 32.98 -20.30 20.96
N ARG A 44 32.43 -21.50 21.11
CA ARG A 44 32.89 -22.69 20.39
C ARG A 44 31.98 -22.87 19.19
N TYR A 45 32.56 -22.98 18.00
CA TYR A 45 31.81 -23.17 16.77
C TYR A 45 32.53 -24.13 15.81
N MET A 46 31.76 -24.82 14.97
CA MET A 46 32.29 -25.61 13.86
C MET A 46 32.28 -24.77 12.60
N ASN A 47 33.43 -24.64 11.94
CA ASN A 47 33.49 -24.11 10.58
C ASN A 47 33.01 -25.19 9.61
N LEU A 48 31.85 -24.99 8.99
CA LEU A 48 31.21 -25.99 8.13
C LEU A 48 31.96 -26.22 6.81
N ASN A 49 32.75 -25.24 6.35
CA ASN A 49 33.58 -25.37 5.15
C ASN A 49 34.79 -26.27 5.41
N THR A 50 35.47 -26.08 6.54
CA THR A 50 36.71 -26.81 6.88
C THR A 50 36.49 -27.99 7.83
N ARG A 51 35.29 -28.13 8.39
CA ARG A 51 34.90 -29.09 9.43
C ARG A 51 35.78 -29.05 10.68
N LYS A 52 36.33 -27.89 11.00
CA LYS A 52 37.17 -27.68 12.20
C LYS A 52 36.38 -27.00 13.31
N ASP A 53 36.58 -27.49 14.52
CA ASP A 53 36.10 -26.86 15.75
C ASP A 53 37.06 -25.77 16.20
N ILE A 54 36.52 -24.60 16.49
CA ILE A 54 37.29 -23.40 16.84
C ILE A 54 36.66 -22.75 18.07
N ILE A 55 37.52 -22.27 18.98
CA ILE A 55 37.13 -21.46 20.13
C ILE A 55 37.66 -20.05 19.93
N ASN A 56 36.80 -19.05 20.06
CA ASN A 56 37.19 -17.65 19.89
C ASN A 56 36.33 -16.72 20.76
N LYS A 57 36.83 -15.52 21.06
CA LYS A 57 36.07 -14.50 21.78
C LYS A 57 34.85 -14.08 20.96
N GLU A 58 33.70 -13.96 21.60
CA GLU A 58 32.45 -13.53 20.96
C GLU A 58 32.61 -12.20 20.20
N LYS A 59 33.38 -11.26 20.75
CA LYS A 59 33.68 -9.97 20.10
C LYS A 59 34.45 -10.12 18.79
N ASN A 60 35.35 -11.08 18.71
CA ASN A 60 36.12 -11.36 17.48
C ASN A 60 35.20 -11.98 16.43
N VAL A 61 34.36 -12.94 16.83
CA VAL A 61 33.36 -13.54 15.93
C VAL A 61 32.37 -12.48 15.43
N ASN A 62 31.91 -11.57 16.31
CA ASN A 62 31.08 -10.43 15.93
C ASN A 62 31.74 -9.58 14.83
N ARG A 63 33.04 -9.30 14.98
CA ARG A 63 33.79 -8.53 14.00
C ARG A 63 33.88 -9.26 12.65
N LEU A 64 34.19 -10.55 12.67
CA LEU A 64 34.27 -11.37 11.46
C LEU A 64 32.95 -11.44 10.69
N VAL A 65 31.82 -11.58 11.39
CA VAL A 65 30.48 -11.56 10.79
C VAL A 65 30.17 -10.18 10.21
N TYR A 66 30.46 -9.10 10.94
CA TYR A 66 30.21 -7.74 10.48
C TYR A 66 31.03 -7.40 9.23
N ASP A 67 32.33 -7.67 9.24
CA ASP A 67 33.22 -7.38 8.12
C ASP A 67 32.81 -8.16 6.87
N TYR A 68 32.36 -9.41 7.03
CA TYR A 68 31.81 -10.20 5.92
C TYR A 68 30.53 -9.59 5.34
N GLN A 69 29.59 -9.17 6.19
CA GLN A 69 28.36 -8.52 5.75
C GLN A 69 28.62 -7.20 5.01
N GLN A 70 29.57 -6.40 5.49
CA GLN A 70 29.95 -5.15 4.82
C GLN A 70 30.63 -5.40 3.49
N LYS A 71 31.52 -6.39 3.41
CA LYS A 71 32.12 -6.81 2.14
C LYS A 71 31.06 -7.28 1.14
N LYS A 72 30.09 -8.09 1.57
CA LYS A 72 28.98 -8.55 0.72
C LYS A 72 28.10 -7.42 0.23
N LYS A 73 27.84 -6.41 1.06
CA LYS A 73 27.14 -5.20 0.62
C LYS A 73 27.94 -4.46 -0.44
N ALA A 74 29.23 -4.21 -0.20
CA ALA A 74 30.10 -3.53 -1.17
C ALA A 74 30.17 -4.28 -2.50
N GLU A 75 30.35 -5.61 -2.47
CA GLU A 75 30.32 -6.46 -3.67
C GLU A 75 28.99 -6.35 -4.41
N ALA A 76 27.86 -6.36 -3.71
CA ALA A 76 26.55 -6.18 -4.33
C ALA A 76 26.39 -4.78 -4.96
N TYR A 77 26.90 -3.73 -4.31
CA TYR A 77 26.92 -2.37 -4.89
C TYR A 77 27.81 -2.30 -6.13
N GLU A 78 29.01 -2.89 -6.10
CA GLU A 78 29.90 -2.94 -7.27
C GLU A 78 29.32 -3.79 -8.41
N GLU A 79 28.70 -4.93 -8.10
CA GLU A 79 28.02 -5.77 -9.09
C GLU A 79 26.86 -5.02 -9.75
N ILE A 80 26.09 -4.26 -8.96
CA ILE A 80 25.11 -3.31 -9.50
C ILE A 80 25.84 -2.33 -10.40
N VAL A 81 26.86 -1.60 -9.93
CA VAL A 81 27.55 -0.56 -10.72
C VAL A 81 28.18 -1.07 -12.02
N VAL A 82 28.70 -2.30 -12.03
CA VAL A 82 29.40 -2.89 -13.17
C VAL A 82 28.41 -3.50 -14.18
N ASN A 83 27.40 -4.23 -13.73
CA ASN A 83 26.42 -4.87 -14.62
C ASN A 83 25.26 -3.94 -15.01
N HIS A 84 24.97 -2.97 -14.15
CA HIS A 84 24.06 -1.86 -14.35
C HIS A 84 24.84 -0.61 -13.94
N LYS A 85 25.61 -0.02 -14.86
CA LYS A 85 26.07 1.37 -14.72
C LYS A 85 24.90 2.10 -14.08
N PRO A 86 24.97 2.54 -12.81
CA PRO A 86 23.80 3.07 -12.17
C PRO A 86 23.51 4.25 -13.05
N GLU A 87 22.37 4.23 -13.74
CA GLU A 87 21.75 5.47 -14.12
C GLU A 87 21.61 6.16 -12.78
N VAL A 88 22.57 7.01 -12.49
CA VAL A 88 22.41 8.07 -11.53
C VAL A 88 21.07 8.64 -11.94
N LEU A 89 20.05 8.47 -11.10
CA LEU A 89 18.69 8.95 -11.31
C LEU A 89 18.69 10.50 -11.18
N LEU A 90 19.62 11.13 -11.90
CA LEU A 90 19.68 12.52 -12.30
C LEU A 90 19.18 12.69 -13.74
N GLU A 91 18.72 11.62 -14.40
CA GLU A 91 17.69 11.83 -15.40
C GLU A 91 16.37 11.99 -14.63
N GLY A 92 15.95 13.25 -14.47
CA GLY A 92 14.52 13.54 -14.46
C GLY A 92 13.83 12.88 -15.66
N PRO A 93 12.48 12.89 -15.75
CA PRO A 93 11.79 12.27 -16.87
C PRO A 93 12.50 12.64 -18.18
N SER A 94 12.92 11.61 -18.93
CA SER A 94 13.65 11.80 -20.18
C SER A 94 12.94 12.89 -20.98
N PRO A 95 13.64 13.93 -21.50
CA PRO A 95 12.98 14.98 -22.24
C PRO A 95 12.11 14.32 -23.30
N VAL A 96 10.81 14.63 -23.27
CA VAL A 96 9.87 14.14 -24.28
C VAL A 96 10.55 14.39 -25.63
N LYS A 97 10.86 13.33 -26.38
CA LYS A 97 11.65 13.43 -27.62
C LYS A 97 11.06 14.43 -28.61
N ASP A 98 9.76 14.69 -28.49
CA ASP A 98 9.09 15.83 -29.07
C ASP A 98 7.89 16.29 -28.21
N PRO A 99 7.99 17.39 -27.44
CA PRO A 99 6.86 17.91 -26.67
C PRO A 99 5.69 18.35 -27.57
N LYS A 100 5.94 18.66 -28.85
CA LYS A 100 4.88 19.03 -29.80
C LYS A 100 4.00 17.82 -30.13
N ALA A 101 4.58 16.62 -30.23
CA ALA A 101 3.82 15.41 -30.49
C ALA A 101 2.85 15.06 -29.34
N LEU A 102 3.15 15.47 -28.10
CA LEU A 102 2.20 15.35 -26.99
C LEU A 102 1.11 16.43 -27.06
N VAL A 103 1.47 17.67 -27.38
CA VAL A 103 0.49 18.75 -27.57
C VAL A 103 -0.50 18.39 -28.67
N GLU A 104 -0.03 17.90 -29.82
CA GLU A 104 -0.87 17.46 -30.94
C GLU A 104 -1.80 16.29 -30.59
N GLN A 105 -1.43 15.43 -29.63
CA GLN A 105 -2.29 14.34 -29.15
C GLN A 105 -3.31 14.79 -28.08
N VAL A 106 -3.00 15.86 -27.35
CA VAL A 106 -3.84 16.36 -26.24
C VAL A 106 -4.88 17.35 -26.73
N GLN A 107 -4.53 18.25 -27.66
CA GLN A 107 -5.45 19.24 -28.24
C GLN A 107 -6.77 18.64 -28.76
N PRO A 108 -6.79 17.59 -29.60
CA PRO A 108 -8.06 17.03 -30.07
C PRO A 108 -8.90 16.42 -28.94
N LYS A 109 -8.25 15.88 -27.90
CA LYS A 109 -8.96 15.36 -26.72
C LYS A 109 -9.55 16.48 -25.88
N GLU A 110 -8.87 17.62 -25.77
CA GLU A 110 -9.41 18.81 -25.09
C GLU A 110 -10.65 19.35 -25.81
N GLU A 111 -10.63 19.36 -27.14
CA GLU A 111 -11.79 19.73 -27.98
C GLU A 111 -12.95 18.74 -27.80
N GLU A 112 -12.69 17.42 -27.88
CA GLU A 112 -13.69 16.38 -27.63
C GLU A 112 -14.31 16.50 -26.23
N ILE A 113 -13.48 16.75 -25.20
CA ILE A 113 -13.96 16.97 -23.82
C ILE A 113 -14.83 18.23 -23.74
N SER A 114 -14.51 19.28 -24.49
CA SER A 114 -15.34 20.49 -24.54
C SER A 114 -16.71 20.21 -25.15
N VAL A 115 -16.76 19.51 -26.28
CA VAL A 115 -18.02 19.14 -26.94
C VAL A 115 -18.88 18.27 -26.02
N LEU A 116 -18.28 17.27 -25.36
CA LEU A 116 -19.00 16.41 -24.42
C LEU A 116 -19.56 17.19 -23.22
N LYS A 117 -18.86 18.23 -22.74
CA LYS A 117 -19.38 19.11 -21.68
C LYS A 117 -20.61 19.88 -22.14
N ASP A 118 -20.59 20.41 -23.35
CA ASP A 118 -21.71 21.16 -23.92
C ASP A 118 -22.93 20.25 -24.12
N GLU A 119 -22.72 19.02 -24.60
CA GLU A 119 -23.79 18.01 -24.72
C GLU A 119 -24.38 17.64 -23.35
N ILE A 120 -23.55 17.44 -22.32
CA ILE A 120 -24.01 17.16 -20.96
C ILE A 120 -24.84 18.33 -20.41
N ASN A 121 -24.43 19.56 -20.65
CA ASN A 121 -25.19 20.75 -20.22
C ASN A 121 -26.56 20.81 -20.90
N SER A 122 -26.61 20.60 -22.22
CA SER A 122 -27.87 20.58 -22.98
C SER A 122 -28.82 19.48 -22.49
N LEU A 123 -28.30 18.26 -22.25
CA LEU A 123 -29.11 17.18 -21.69
C LEU A 123 -29.62 17.50 -20.29
N THR A 124 -28.81 18.19 -19.48
CA THR A 124 -29.22 18.63 -18.13
C THR A 124 -30.38 19.61 -18.19
N GLU A 125 -30.36 20.58 -19.11
CA GLU A 125 -31.46 21.52 -19.34
C GLU A 125 -32.74 20.82 -19.79
N ILE A 126 -32.63 19.87 -20.73
CA ILE A 126 -33.78 19.07 -21.20
C ILE A 126 -34.40 18.28 -20.05
N ILE A 127 -33.57 17.62 -19.22
CA ILE A 127 -34.05 16.86 -18.06
C ILE A 127 -34.78 17.78 -17.06
N SER A 128 -34.28 19.00 -16.86
CA SER A 128 -34.95 19.98 -16.00
C SER A 128 -36.32 20.38 -16.54
N SER A 129 -36.42 20.69 -17.84
CA SER A 129 -37.69 21.03 -18.49
C SER A 129 -38.71 19.89 -18.38
N LEU A 130 -38.28 18.66 -18.66
CA LEU A 130 -39.15 17.47 -18.54
C LEU A 130 -39.63 17.26 -17.10
N LYS A 131 -38.80 17.56 -16.10
CA LYS A 131 -39.18 17.46 -14.69
C LYS A 131 -40.28 18.47 -14.33
N ASP A 132 -40.19 19.69 -14.86
CA ASP A 132 -41.18 20.73 -14.65
C ASP A 132 -42.50 20.37 -15.34
N GLU A 133 -42.45 19.88 -16.58
CA GLU A 133 -43.63 19.38 -17.31
C GLU A 133 -44.33 18.24 -16.56
N ILE A 134 -43.58 17.24 -16.08
CA ILE A 134 -44.14 16.13 -15.27
C ILE A 134 -44.81 16.67 -14.00
N THR A 135 -44.24 17.70 -13.37
CA THR A 135 -44.80 18.32 -12.17
C THR A 135 -46.12 19.03 -12.48
N SER A 136 -46.18 19.77 -13.59
CA SER A 136 -47.41 20.42 -14.08
C SER A 136 -48.50 19.38 -14.37
N LEU A 137 -48.19 18.34 -15.15
CA LEU A 137 -49.13 17.27 -15.48
C LEU A 137 -49.68 16.56 -14.24
N ARG A 138 -48.84 16.32 -13.22
CA ARG A 138 -49.30 15.78 -11.92
C ARG A 138 -50.32 16.70 -11.25
N GLY A 139 -50.12 18.02 -11.32
CA GLY A 139 -51.06 19.01 -10.80
C GLY A 139 -52.40 19.03 -11.56
N GLU A 140 -52.35 18.93 -12.88
CA GLU A 140 -53.56 18.82 -13.72
C GLU A 140 -54.35 17.55 -13.41
N VAL A 141 -53.67 16.40 -13.31
CA VAL A 141 -54.31 15.12 -12.95
C VAL A 141 -54.97 15.19 -11.57
N ALA A 142 -54.31 15.83 -10.58
CA ALA A 142 -54.90 16.02 -9.25
C ALA A 142 -56.17 16.88 -9.31
N SER A 143 -56.14 18.00 -10.05
CA SER A 143 -57.29 18.88 -10.26
C SER A 143 -58.46 18.16 -10.95
N ILE A 144 -58.19 17.36 -11.98
CA ILE A 144 -59.20 16.54 -12.67
C ILE A 144 -59.82 15.52 -11.71
N SER A 145 -59.00 14.88 -10.88
CA SER A 145 -59.46 13.90 -9.90
C SER A 145 -60.39 14.54 -8.86
N GLU A 146 -60.03 15.71 -8.34
CA GLU A 146 -60.87 16.47 -7.40
C GLU A 146 -62.20 16.88 -8.03
N ASN A 147 -62.16 17.50 -9.21
CA ASN A 147 -63.36 17.90 -9.95
C ASN A 147 -64.28 16.71 -10.24
N SER A 148 -63.72 15.57 -10.64
CA SER A 148 -64.48 14.34 -10.87
C SER A 148 -65.14 13.85 -9.58
N GLY A 149 -64.42 13.89 -8.46
CA GLY A 149 -64.95 13.57 -7.14
C GLY A 149 -66.11 14.48 -6.71
N GLU A 150 -66.01 15.79 -6.94
CA GLU A 150 -67.09 16.73 -6.68
C GLU A 150 -68.32 16.47 -7.54
N LEU A 151 -68.12 16.19 -8.84
CA LEU A 151 -69.22 15.89 -9.75
C LEU A 151 -69.97 14.62 -9.31
N ILE A 152 -69.24 13.58 -8.91
CA ILE A 152 -69.82 12.35 -8.38
C ILE A 152 -70.65 12.66 -7.12
N LYS A 153 -70.13 13.45 -6.17
CA LYS A 153 -70.88 13.87 -4.97
C LYS A 153 -72.18 14.61 -5.33
N LYS A 154 -72.12 15.54 -6.29
CA LYS A 154 -73.28 16.29 -6.78
C LYS A 154 -74.32 15.35 -7.43
N GLN A 155 -73.89 14.39 -8.23
CA GLN A 155 -74.77 13.38 -8.84
C GLN A 155 -75.48 12.54 -7.77
N PHE A 156 -74.76 12.04 -6.76
CA PHE A 156 -75.38 11.30 -5.65
C PHE A 156 -76.44 12.11 -4.91
N ALA A 157 -76.15 13.38 -4.56
CA ALA A 157 -77.11 14.24 -3.87
C ALA A 157 -78.38 14.51 -4.71
N LEU A 158 -78.25 14.59 -6.04
CA LEU A 158 -79.39 14.71 -6.95
C LEU A 158 -80.23 13.42 -6.99
N ILE A 159 -79.57 12.26 -7.04
CA ILE A 159 -80.25 10.96 -7.01
C ILE A 159 -81.04 10.79 -5.71
N GLU A 160 -80.45 11.13 -4.55
CA GLU A 160 -81.15 11.06 -3.26
C GLU A 160 -82.43 11.90 -3.25
N LYS A 161 -82.37 13.14 -3.76
CA LYS A 161 -83.55 14.01 -3.89
C LYS A 161 -84.63 13.45 -4.81
N LEU A 162 -84.25 12.80 -5.92
CA LEU A 162 -85.19 12.25 -6.91
C LEU A 162 -85.84 10.95 -6.43
N VAL A 163 -85.13 10.13 -5.66
CA VAL A 163 -85.61 8.82 -5.16
C VAL A 163 -86.47 8.96 -3.90
N GLY A 164 -86.63 10.18 -3.37
CA GLY A 164 -87.59 10.47 -2.31
C GLY A 164 -87.20 9.92 -0.94
N LYS A 165 -85.91 10.03 -0.59
CA LYS A 165 -85.45 9.97 0.81
C LYS A 165 -85.11 11.37 1.32
#